data_AF-A0AAN6DDK2-F1
#
_entry.id   AF-A0AAN6DDK2-F1
#
_cell.length_a   1.000
_cell.length_b   1.000
_cell.length_c   1.000
_cell.angle_alpha   90.00
_cell.angle_beta   90.00
_cell.angle_gamma   90.00
#
_symmetry.space_group_name_H-M   'P 1'
#
loop_
_entity.id
_entity.type
_entity.pdbx_description
1 polymer ?
#
loop_
_entity_poly.entity_id
_entity_poly.type
_entity_poly.pdbx_seq_one_letter_code
_entity_poly.pdbx_strand_id
1 'polypeptide(L)'
;MFTLGLVRRFSAGRALLQSSVKEGAPLNIHVFKAGKPAVALKDEEYPDWLWTLLDKEAQEAQLKATDEFRYMRKQAKKLHRQKLKQNNFLAQLRKRPPAPHTAGSARESPFSMQLLVMVVALGAGFAIGRTSTRQNPPRDLFPAGSTTTVADLRASSFSSPADYALFQRCVKKLQNELNLSSDDVDEELWRVITENPGWSSVLWSHKDTDTAKRYRIRPRDAQQLAVVMKLCQLYRVPVQVGVPFDGYKTDQYGLTVDLGRLDRILAYNERTHTVTCECSADVGSFANSRGLSAMNGAQPLDLALSWLGLAAPGDTVNGYPLASLKSAKVVLADGTTFTASRETLRILAPLGRRFATVCEMEIALEPHTDECLVVFQTRNVDRLVELADHVASPLTYVGNFGFAHCSLQTGESVGVLKVDRKQAQSVVKMARRLGETHVVVPVCELHPRAPSEVGPTTNSVAKLVVSDNFAQGRLTELGGAGVLLNEGPEWDAVRRLKLAIDPNKVLNASETLVTSSTQP
;
A
#
# COMPACT_ATOMS: atom_id res chain seq x y z
N MET A 1 -30.64 -51.81 38.96
CA MET A 1 -30.98 -50.73 39.91
C MET A 1 -29.87 -49.70 39.87
N PHE A 2 -30.04 -48.62 39.12
CA PHE A 2 -29.06 -47.54 39.03
C PHE A 2 -29.33 -46.52 40.14
N THR A 3 -28.34 -46.33 41.02
CA THR A 3 -28.36 -45.34 42.10
C THR A 3 -28.30 -43.93 41.54
N LEU A 4 -29.37 -43.18 41.78
CA LEU A 4 -29.53 -41.75 41.49
C LEU A 4 -28.50 -40.91 42.24
N GLY A 5 -27.86 -40.00 41.50
CA GLY A 5 -26.88 -39.05 42.01
C GLY A 5 -27.48 -38.02 42.97
N LEU A 6 -26.77 -37.81 44.08
CA LEU A 6 -27.05 -36.81 45.10
C LEU A 6 -26.72 -35.40 44.54
N VAL A 7 -27.74 -34.65 44.12
CA VAL A 7 -27.59 -33.22 43.80
C VAL A 7 -27.60 -32.44 45.12
N ARG A 8 -26.43 -31.95 45.55
CA ARG A 8 -26.33 -30.99 46.66
C ARG A 8 -26.94 -29.65 46.22
N ARG A 9 -28.07 -29.29 46.86
CA ARG A 9 -28.60 -27.92 46.86
C ARG A 9 -27.77 -27.09 47.84
N PHE A 10 -27.12 -26.02 47.38
CA PHE A 10 -26.58 -24.99 48.25
C PHE A 10 -27.73 -24.10 48.73
N SER A 11 -27.95 -24.02 50.05
CA SER A 11 -28.93 -23.13 50.67
C SER A 11 -28.32 -21.74 50.87
N ALA A 12 -29.14 -20.70 50.65
CA ALA A 12 -28.77 -19.29 50.73
C ALA A 12 -28.75 -18.78 52.19
N GLY A 13 -27.97 -19.44 53.05
CA GLY A 13 -27.59 -18.92 54.36
C GLY A 13 -26.08 -18.79 54.39
N ARG A 14 -25.57 -17.67 54.91
CA ARG A 14 -24.14 -17.37 55.11
C ARG A 14 -23.55 -18.33 56.16
N ALA A 15 -23.52 -19.62 55.88
CA ALA A 15 -22.67 -20.55 56.59
C ALA A 15 -21.23 -20.09 56.33
N LEU A 16 -20.49 -19.82 57.40
CA LEU A 16 -19.06 -19.54 57.35
C LEU A 16 -18.43 -20.53 56.36
N LEU A 17 -17.94 -20.01 55.24
CA LEU A 17 -17.30 -20.77 54.18
C LEU A 17 -15.99 -21.32 54.76
N GLN A 18 -16.11 -22.43 55.49
CA GLN A 18 -14.99 -23.13 56.09
C GLN A 18 -14.23 -23.81 54.96
N SER A 19 -12.91 -23.60 54.91
CA SER A 19 -12.09 -24.25 53.90
C SER A 19 -12.18 -25.77 54.04
N SER A 20 -12.09 -26.48 52.91
CA SER A 20 -12.17 -27.93 52.88
C SER A 20 -10.90 -28.63 53.38
N VAL A 21 -9.86 -27.87 53.74
CA VAL A 21 -8.50 -28.36 54.03
C VAL A 21 -8.08 -27.88 55.41
N LYS A 22 -7.63 -28.79 56.27
CA LYS A 22 -7.15 -28.45 57.62
C LYS A 22 -5.84 -27.64 57.55
N GLU A 23 -5.68 -26.72 58.49
CA GLU A 23 -4.44 -25.95 58.68
C GLU A 23 -3.21 -26.87 58.71
N GLY A 24 -2.13 -26.47 58.04
CA GLY A 24 -0.89 -27.23 58.00
C GLY A 24 -0.83 -28.36 56.97
N ALA A 25 -1.91 -28.63 56.23
CA ALA A 25 -1.88 -29.63 55.17
C ALA A 25 -1.10 -29.15 53.94
N PRO A 26 -0.18 -29.96 53.38
CA PRO A 26 0.54 -29.62 52.16
C PRO A 26 -0.43 -29.65 50.96
N LEU A 27 -0.52 -28.53 50.25
CA LEU A 27 -1.31 -28.38 49.03
C LEU A 27 -0.48 -28.85 47.83
N ASN A 28 -1.05 -29.78 47.05
CA ASN A 28 -0.42 -30.29 45.83
C ASN A 28 -0.56 -29.28 44.66
N ILE A 29 0.00 -28.07 44.84
CA ILE A 29 -0.02 -26.98 43.85
C ILE A 29 1.43 -26.65 43.49
N HIS A 30 1.93 -27.25 42.41
CA HIS A 30 3.27 -27.00 41.90
C HIS A 30 3.30 -25.74 41.02
N VAL A 31 3.31 -24.54 41.65
CA VAL A 31 3.43 -23.26 40.91
C VAL A 31 4.86 -23.05 40.39
N PHE A 32 5.86 -23.50 41.15
CA PHE A 32 7.28 -23.40 40.77
C PHE A 32 7.93 -24.77 40.70
N LYS A 33 8.71 -25.03 39.64
CA LYS A 33 9.34 -26.34 39.35
C LYS A 33 10.37 -26.80 40.40
N ALA A 34 10.81 -25.92 41.31
CA ALA A 34 11.78 -26.22 42.38
C ALA A 34 11.35 -25.69 43.76
N GLY A 35 10.06 -25.34 43.93
CA GLY A 35 9.55 -24.76 45.17
C GLY A 35 9.13 -25.82 46.20
N LYS A 36 9.24 -25.50 47.49
CA LYS A 36 8.60 -26.27 48.56
C LYS A 36 7.07 -26.27 48.34
N PRO A 37 6.36 -27.38 48.62
CA PRO A 37 4.90 -27.42 48.47
C PRO A 37 4.25 -26.37 49.39
N ALA A 38 3.29 -25.63 48.85
CA ALA A 38 2.55 -24.62 49.62
C ALA A 38 1.77 -25.30 50.75
N VAL A 39 1.81 -24.74 51.96
CA VAL A 39 1.09 -25.27 53.12
C VAL A 39 -0.16 -24.43 53.35
N ALA A 40 -1.28 -25.08 53.71
CA ALA A 40 -2.52 -24.38 54.03
C ALA A 40 -2.36 -23.54 55.32
N LEU A 41 -2.67 -22.25 55.22
CA LEU A 41 -2.72 -21.28 56.32
C LEU A 41 -4.09 -21.32 56.99
N LYS A 42 -4.28 -20.56 58.07
CA LYS A 42 -5.60 -20.39 58.70
C LYS A 42 -6.54 -19.62 57.78
N ASP A 43 -7.83 -19.94 57.81
CA ASP A 43 -8.87 -19.29 56.99
C ASP A 43 -8.89 -17.76 57.17
N GLU A 44 -8.55 -17.27 58.36
CA GLU A 44 -8.48 -15.85 58.72
C GLU A 44 -7.25 -15.13 58.13
N GLU A 45 -6.18 -15.87 57.83
CA GLU A 45 -4.94 -15.31 57.26
C GLU A 45 -5.03 -15.16 55.74
N TYR A 46 -6.04 -15.77 55.11
CA TYR A 46 -6.28 -15.58 53.69
C TYR A 46 -6.95 -14.24 53.42
N PRO A 47 -6.46 -13.47 52.43
CA PRO A 47 -7.04 -12.17 52.13
C PRO A 47 -8.46 -12.30 51.56
N ASP A 48 -9.34 -11.37 51.94
CA ASP A 48 -10.79 -11.41 51.63
C ASP A 48 -11.12 -11.58 50.14
N TRP A 49 -10.26 -11.06 49.24
CA TRP A 49 -10.46 -11.19 47.80
C TRP A 49 -10.44 -12.65 47.32
N LEU A 50 -9.76 -13.56 48.04
CA LEU A 50 -9.68 -14.98 47.69
C LEU A 50 -11.06 -15.65 47.77
N TRP A 51 -11.85 -15.28 48.77
CA TRP A 51 -13.20 -15.82 48.98
C TRP A 51 -14.18 -15.35 47.91
N THR A 52 -14.01 -14.11 47.44
CA THR A 52 -14.84 -13.53 46.36
C THR A 52 -14.48 -14.05 44.96
N LEU A 53 -13.37 -14.79 44.82
CA LEU A 53 -12.87 -15.30 43.54
C LEU A 53 -13.73 -16.44 42.96
N LEU A 54 -14.53 -17.10 43.80
CA LEU A 54 -15.48 -18.12 43.34
C LEU A 54 -16.90 -17.56 43.13
N ASP A 55 -17.20 -16.38 43.68
CA ASP A 55 -18.49 -15.71 43.55
C ASP A 55 -18.59 -14.99 42.19
N LYS A 56 -19.16 -15.71 41.22
CA LYS A 56 -19.36 -15.20 39.85
C LYS A 56 -20.16 -13.89 39.81
N GLU A 57 -21.08 -13.69 40.75
CA GLU A 57 -21.89 -12.48 40.85
C GLU A 57 -21.08 -11.28 41.33
N ALA A 58 -20.22 -11.47 42.34
CA ALA A 58 -19.32 -10.43 42.83
C ALA A 58 -18.32 -9.99 41.73
N GLN A 59 -17.79 -10.95 40.96
CA GLN A 59 -16.94 -10.64 39.80
C GLN A 59 -17.67 -9.88 38.72
N GLU A 60 -18.93 -10.24 38.41
CA GLU A 60 -19.73 -9.53 37.43
C GLU A 60 -20.10 -8.11 37.88
N ALA A 61 -20.35 -7.91 39.18
CA ALA A 61 -20.56 -6.59 39.77
C ALA A 61 -19.30 -5.73 39.72
N GLN A 62 -18.13 -6.28 40.06
CA GLN A 62 -16.83 -5.59 39.93
C GLN A 62 -16.52 -5.26 38.47
N LEU A 63 -16.69 -6.21 37.54
CA LEU A 63 -16.52 -5.97 36.10
C LEU A 63 -17.44 -4.87 35.59
N LYS A 64 -18.70 -4.84 36.05
CA LYS A 64 -19.66 -3.79 35.68
C LYS A 64 -19.24 -2.42 36.22
N ALA A 65 -18.67 -2.37 37.43
CA ALA A 65 -18.21 -1.13 38.04
C ALA A 65 -16.90 -0.59 37.43
N THR A 66 -15.98 -1.47 37.05
CA THR A 66 -14.66 -1.09 36.50
C THR A 66 -14.67 -0.88 34.99
N ASP A 67 -15.32 -1.76 34.21
CA ASP A 67 -15.31 -1.73 32.74
C ASP A 67 -16.64 -2.26 32.16
N GLU A 68 -17.59 -1.34 32.00
CA GLU A 68 -18.93 -1.62 31.48
C GLU A 68 -18.90 -2.28 30.09
N PHE A 69 -17.93 -1.92 29.22
CA PHE A 69 -17.84 -2.49 27.88
C PHE A 69 -17.40 -3.96 27.90
N ARG A 70 -16.46 -4.34 28.78
CA ARG A 70 -16.12 -5.76 28.99
C ARG A 70 -17.29 -6.55 29.52
N TYR A 71 -18.07 -5.98 30.45
CA TYR A 71 -19.29 -6.60 30.95
C TYR A 71 -20.32 -6.83 29.83
N MET A 72 -20.61 -5.81 29.01
CA MET A 72 -21.56 -5.91 27.89
C MET A 72 -21.12 -6.94 26.84
N ARG A 73 -19.82 -7.00 26.51
CA ARG A 73 -19.27 -8.02 25.60
C ARG A 73 -19.41 -9.43 26.17
N LYS A 74 -19.22 -9.61 27.49
CA LYS A 74 -19.41 -10.89 28.18
C LYS A 74 -20.88 -11.34 28.11
N GLN A 75 -21.83 -10.42 28.35
CA GLN A 75 -23.27 -10.71 28.25
C GLN A 75 -23.70 -11.04 26.82
N ALA A 76 -23.22 -10.29 25.82
CA ALA A 76 -23.50 -10.58 24.41
C ALA A 76 -23.03 -11.99 24.00
N LYS A 77 -21.83 -12.41 24.44
CA LYS A 77 -21.33 -13.78 24.20
C LYS A 77 -22.19 -14.84 24.88
N LYS A 78 -22.68 -14.58 26.10
CA LYS A 78 -23.58 -15.49 26.84
C LYS A 78 -24.91 -15.68 26.08
N LEU A 79 -25.51 -14.59 25.65
CA LEU A 79 -26.74 -14.61 24.83
C LEU A 79 -26.53 -15.31 23.50
N HIS A 80 -25.41 -15.06 22.81
CA HIS A 80 -25.10 -15.72 21.54
C HIS A 80 -24.95 -17.24 21.70
N ARG A 81 -24.24 -17.70 22.74
CA ARG A 81 -24.13 -19.13 23.07
C ARG A 81 -25.49 -19.76 23.38
N GLN A 82 -26.38 -19.04 24.06
CA GLN A 82 -27.74 -19.52 24.33
C GLN A 82 -28.56 -19.64 23.03
N LYS A 83 -28.50 -18.64 22.14
CA LYS A 83 -29.15 -18.70 20.82
C LYS A 83 -28.65 -19.87 19.98
N LEU A 84 -27.33 -20.10 19.94
CA LEU A 84 -26.75 -21.26 19.24
C LEU A 84 -27.24 -22.59 19.81
N LYS A 85 -27.30 -22.72 21.13
CA LYS A 85 -27.84 -23.92 21.79
C LYS A 85 -29.32 -24.14 21.46
N GLN A 86 -30.13 -23.07 21.48
CA GLN A 86 -31.55 -23.12 21.12
C GLN A 86 -31.74 -23.51 19.65
N ASN A 87 -30.97 -22.92 18.73
CA ASN A 87 -31.04 -23.24 17.31
C ASN A 87 -30.63 -24.69 17.03
N ASN A 88 -29.57 -25.18 17.67
CA ASN A 88 -29.14 -26.58 17.55
C ASN A 88 -30.20 -27.54 18.12
N PHE A 89 -30.84 -27.19 19.23
CA PHE A 89 -31.94 -27.98 19.81
C PHE A 89 -33.16 -28.02 18.86
N LEU A 90 -33.57 -26.88 18.29
CA LEU A 90 -34.66 -26.82 17.31
C LEU A 90 -34.32 -27.58 16.03
N ALA A 91 -33.07 -27.55 15.58
CA ALA A 91 -32.61 -28.33 14.43
C ALA A 91 -32.64 -29.84 14.70
N GLN A 92 -32.32 -30.27 15.92
CA GLN A 92 -32.46 -31.68 16.33
C GLN A 92 -33.92 -32.12 16.32
N LEU A 93 -34.85 -31.28 16.78
CA LEU A 93 -36.29 -31.56 16.72
C LEU A 93 -36.84 -31.62 15.29
N ARG A 94 -36.21 -30.92 14.34
CA ARG A 94 -36.60 -30.90 12.92
C ARG A 94 -36.05 -32.06 12.10
N LYS A 95 -35.07 -32.82 12.60
CA LYS A 95 -34.58 -34.02 11.90
C LYS A 95 -35.63 -35.13 12.00
N ARG A 96 -36.42 -35.31 10.93
CA ARG A 96 -37.19 -36.53 10.72
C ARG A 96 -36.24 -37.74 10.62
N PRO A 97 -36.63 -38.92 11.13
CA PRO A 97 -35.84 -40.13 10.93
C PRO A 97 -35.71 -40.41 9.42
N PRO A 98 -34.52 -40.80 8.93
CA PRO A 98 -34.34 -41.16 7.53
C PRO A 98 -35.19 -42.40 7.22
N ALA A 99 -35.87 -42.36 6.07
CA ALA A 99 -36.60 -43.50 5.53
C ALA A 99 -35.63 -44.67 5.22
N PRO A 100 -36.08 -45.93 5.33
CA PRO A 100 -35.24 -47.09 5.08
C PRO A 100 -34.83 -47.14 3.59
N HIS A 101 -33.52 -47.12 3.34
CA HIS A 101 -32.96 -47.30 2.00
C HIS A 101 -33.07 -48.76 1.58
N THR A 102 -33.77 -49.01 0.48
CA THR A 102 -33.83 -50.29 -0.23
C THR A 102 -32.47 -50.60 -0.87
N ALA A 103 -31.99 -51.82 -0.61
CA ALA A 103 -30.74 -52.35 -1.14
C ALA A 103 -30.86 -52.61 -2.65
N GLY A 104 -29.97 -52.00 -3.44
CA GLY A 104 -29.87 -52.20 -4.88
C GLY A 104 -28.43 -52.38 -5.33
N SER A 105 -28.05 -53.64 -5.55
CA SER A 105 -27.07 -54.17 -6.50
C SER A 105 -25.83 -53.31 -6.83
N ALA A 106 -24.72 -53.62 -6.16
CA ALA A 106 -23.39 -53.16 -6.51
C ALA A 106 -22.91 -53.82 -7.82
N ARG A 107 -22.79 -53.03 -8.89
CA ARG A 107 -21.90 -53.33 -10.02
C ARG A 107 -20.60 -52.57 -9.78
N GLU A 108 -19.53 -53.32 -9.58
CA GLU A 108 -18.18 -52.79 -9.39
C GLU A 108 -17.75 -52.04 -10.66
N SER A 109 -17.64 -50.72 -10.55
CA SER A 109 -16.94 -49.89 -11.53
C SER A 109 -15.52 -49.61 -11.01
N PRO A 110 -14.50 -49.65 -11.88
CA PRO A 110 -13.12 -49.42 -11.47
C PRO A 110 -13.00 -48.02 -10.84
N PHE A 111 -12.31 -47.95 -9.70
CA PHE A 111 -12.15 -46.77 -8.83
C PHE A 111 -11.81 -45.46 -9.59
N SER A 112 -11.12 -45.56 -10.73
CA SER A 112 -10.79 -44.42 -11.60
C SER A 112 -12.02 -43.75 -12.22
N MET A 113 -13.05 -44.51 -12.58
CA MET A 113 -14.26 -43.96 -13.19
C MET A 113 -15.13 -43.25 -12.15
N GLN A 114 -15.19 -43.77 -10.92
CA GLN A 114 -15.89 -43.12 -9.81
C GLN A 114 -15.22 -41.80 -9.40
N LEU A 115 -13.87 -41.78 -9.36
CA LEU A 115 -13.12 -40.55 -9.09
C LEU A 115 -13.34 -39.50 -10.18
N LEU A 116 -13.32 -39.90 -11.45
CA LEU A 116 -13.57 -39.00 -12.58
C LEU A 116 -14.99 -38.41 -12.52
N VAL A 117 -16.00 -39.23 -12.23
CA VAL A 117 -17.39 -38.77 -12.08
C VAL A 117 -17.53 -37.83 -10.88
N MET A 118 -16.85 -38.11 -9.76
CA MET A 118 -16.79 -37.20 -8.60
C MET A 118 -16.17 -35.85 -8.95
N VAL A 119 -15.03 -35.83 -9.63
CA VAL A 119 -14.32 -34.59 -10.00
C VAL A 119 -15.14 -33.78 -11.00
N VAL A 120 -15.76 -34.43 -11.99
CA VAL A 120 -16.64 -33.77 -12.97
C VAL A 120 -17.90 -33.24 -12.29
N ALA A 121 -18.51 -34.01 -11.38
CA ALA A 121 -19.68 -33.57 -10.62
C ALA A 121 -19.35 -32.40 -9.68
N LEU A 122 -18.17 -32.40 -9.04
CA LEU A 122 -17.70 -31.29 -8.21
C LEU A 122 -17.38 -30.04 -9.05
N GLY A 123 -16.75 -30.20 -10.22
CA GLY A 123 -16.46 -29.10 -11.14
C GLY A 123 -17.73 -28.47 -11.71
N ALA A 124 -18.68 -29.29 -12.16
CA ALA A 124 -19.99 -28.84 -12.64
C ALA A 124 -20.79 -28.20 -11.51
N GLY A 125 -20.80 -28.80 -10.32
CA GLY A 125 -21.45 -28.25 -9.13
C GLY A 125 -20.87 -26.91 -8.70
N PHE A 126 -19.55 -26.72 -8.77
CA PHE A 126 -18.90 -25.44 -8.50
C PHE A 126 -19.23 -24.38 -9.57
N ALA A 127 -19.21 -24.75 -10.85
CA ALA A 127 -19.55 -23.85 -11.94
C ALA A 127 -21.01 -23.39 -11.86
N ILE A 128 -21.95 -24.34 -11.66
CA ILE A 128 -23.38 -24.07 -11.48
C ILE A 128 -23.63 -23.30 -10.18
N GLY A 129 -22.94 -23.65 -9.09
CA GLY A 129 -23.01 -22.93 -7.83
C GLY A 129 -22.55 -21.47 -7.98
N ARG A 130 -21.48 -21.23 -8.74
CA ARG A 130 -20.97 -19.88 -9.02
C ARG A 130 -21.88 -19.07 -9.94
N THR A 131 -22.46 -19.68 -10.98
CA THR A 131 -23.42 -18.98 -11.86
C THR A 131 -24.74 -18.72 -11.13
N SER A 132 -25.23 -19.69 -10.35
CA SER A 132 -26.45 -19.56 -9.55
C SER A 132 -26.30 -18.54 -8.43
N THR A 133 -25.17 -18.50 -7.70
CA THR A 133 -24.91 -17.45 -6.69
C THR A 133 -24.70 -16.07 -7.30
N ARG A 134 -24.19 -15.97 -8.54
CA ARG A 134 -24.12 -14.69 -9.28
C ARG A 134 -25.48 -14.20 -9.75
N GLN A 135 -26.34 -15.09 -10.23
CA GLN A 135 -27.67 -14.73 -10.76
C GLN A 135 -28.70 -14.58 -9.64
N ASN A 136 -28.62 -15.40 -8.60
CA ASN A 136 -29.54 -15.49 -7.47
C ASN A 136 -28.74 -15.70 -6.17
N PRO A 137 -28.07 -14.65 -5.64
CA PRO A 137 -27.32 -14.76 -4.41
C PRO A 137 -28.24 -15.20 -3.25
N PRO A 138 -27.84 -16.20 -2.44
CA PRO A 138 -28.67 -16.70 -1.35
C PRO A 138 -28.94 -15.57 -0.34
N ARG A 139 -30.23 -15.34 -0.08
CA ARG A 139 -30.74 -14.23 0.77
C ARG A 139 -30.19 -14.25 2.20
N ASP A 140 -29.73 -15.40 2.68
CA ASP A 140 -29.13 -15.53 4.02
C ASP A 140 -27.68 -14.99 4.09
N LEU A 141 -26.92 -15.07 2.99
CA LEU A 141 -25.54 -14.58 2.89
C LEU A 141 -25.47 -13.15 2.33
N PHE A 142 -26.42 -12.81 1.46
CA PHE A 142 -26.57 -11.49 0.84
C PHE A 142 -28.05 -11.08 0.92
N PRO A 143 -28.52 -10.55 2.07
CA PRO A 143 -29.92 -10.15 2.20
C PRO A 143 -30.27 -9.12 1.13
N ALA A 144 -31.52 -9.14 0.65
CA ALA A 144 -31.96 -8.31 -0.48
C ALA A 144 -31.83 -6.78 -0.24
N GLY A 145 -31.47 -6.35 0.98
CA GLY A 145 -31.10 -4.98 1.32
C GLY A 145 -29.59 -4.72 1.51
N SER A 146 -28.72 -5.70 1.23
CA SER A 146 -27.26 -5.64 1.41
C SER A 146 -26.51 -5.23 0.13
N THR A 147 -27.21 -4.72 -0.87
CA THR A 147 -26.61 -3.99 -1.98
C THR A 147 -26.70 -2.51 -1.63
N THR A 148 -25.74 -1.99 -0.89
CA THR A 148 -25.62 -0.54 -0.71
C THR A 148 -25.13 0.02 -2.03
N THR A 149 -25.97 0.79 -2.74
CA THR A 149 -25.49 1.45 -3.95
C THR A 149 -24.43 2.48 -3.58
N VAL A 150 -23.51 2.80 -4.49
CA VAL A 150 -22.48 3.81 -4.23
C VAL A 150 -23.11 5.18 -3.89
N ALA A 151 -24.32 5.45 -4.40
CA ALA A 151 -25.09 6.63 -4.06
C ALA A 151 -25.69 6.58 -2.63
N ASP A 152 -26.00 5.39 -2.12
CA ASP A 152 -26.51 5.17 -0.75
C ASP A 152 -25.41 5.16 0.30
N LEU A 153 -24.14 5.02 -0.11
CA LEU A 153 -22.99 5.30 0.74
C LEU A 153 -22.99 6.79 1.06
N ARG A 154 -23.69 7.18 2.13
CA ARG A 154 -23.70 8.56 2.63
C ARG A 154 -22.27 9.04 2.73
N ALA A 155 -21.96 10.13 2.03
CA ALA A 155 -20.72 10.86 2.25
C ALA A 155 -20.66 11.20 3.75
N SER A 156 -19.70 10.61 4.46
CA SER A 156 -19.55 10.85 5.90
C SER A 156 -19.26 12.32 6.10
N SER A 157 -20.21 13.09 6.63
CA SER A 157 -19.95 14.45 7.10
C SER A 157 -19.28 14.35 8.47
N PHE A 158 -17.96 14.22 8.49
CA PHE A 158 -17.16 14.15 9.71
C PHE A 158 -16.65 15.56 10.07
N SER A 159 -17.58 16.42 10.47
CA SER A 159 -17.32 17.85 10.68
C SER A 159 -18.00 18.43 11.93
N SER A 160 -18.78 17.62 12.66
CA SER A 160 -19.46 18.08 13.87
C SER A 160 -18.51 18.14 15.07
N PRO A 161 -18.83 18.94 16.12
CA PRO A 161 -18.06 18.93 17.37
C PRO A 161 -18.00 17.54 18.04
N ALA A 162 -19.05 16.72 17.88
CA ALA A 162 -19.07 15.35 18.37
C ALA A 162 -18.04 14.46 17.62
N ASP A 163 -17.87 14.69 16.32
CA ASP A 163 -16.87 14.01 15.50
C ASP A 163 -15.44 14.39 15.93
N TYR A 164 -15.22 15.66 16.30
CA TYR A 164 -13.93 16.10 16.84
C TYR A 164 -13.58 15.39 18.16
N ALA A 165 -14.55 15.18 19.05
CA ALA A 165 -14.32 14.41 20.28
C ALA A 165 -13.96 12.92 19.98
N LEU A 166 -14.57 12.31 18.95
CA LEU A 166 -14.19 10.97 18.49
C LEU A 166 -12.79 10.95 17.88
N PHE A 167 -12.44 11.97 17.10
CA PHE A 167 -11.12 12.17 16.55
C PHE A 167 -10.05 12.25 17.65
N GLN A 168 -10.26 13.10 18.66
CA GLN A 168 -9.33 13.22 19.79
C GLN A 168 -9.14 11.89 20.54
N ARG A 169 -10.21 11.11 20.73
CA ARG A 169 -10.12 9.77 21.33
C ARG A 169 -9.32 8.80 20.46
N CYS A 170 -9.49 8.87 19.15
CA CYS A 170 -8.70 8.08 18.20
C CYS A 170 -7.21 8.42 18.31
N VAL A 171 -6.87 9.71 18.26
CA VAL A 171 -5.49 10.22 18.33
C VAL A 171 -4.81 9.86 19.65
N LYS A 172 -5.50 10.03 20.79
CA LYS A 172 -4.95 9.61 22.10
C LYS A 172 -4.68 8.11 22.16
N LYS A 173 -5.55 7.31 21.54
CA LYS A 173 -5.33 5.86 21.49
C LYS A 173 -4.20 5.48 20.54
N LEU A 174 -4.05 6.19 19.43
CA LEU A 174 -2.90 6.05 18.53
C LEU A 174 -1.60 6.36 19.27
N GLN A 175 -1.55 7.46 20.03
CA GLN A 175 -0.38 7.79 20.87
C GLN A 175 -0.04 6.65 21.83
N ASN A 176 -1.04 6.10 22.52
CA ASN A 176 -0.83 5.04 23.51
C ASN A 176 -0.41 3.71 22.90
N GLU A 177 -0.93 3.34 21.73
CA GLU A 177 -0.62 2.06 21.09
C GLU A 177 0.69 2.11 20.28
N LEU A 178 1.03 3.25 19.68
CA LEU A 178 2.18 3.39 18.78
C LEU A 178 3.37 4.12 19.39
N ASN A 179 3.22 4.76 20.56
CA ASN A 179 4.24 5.61 21.16
C ASN A 179 4.80 6.65 20.17
N LEU A 180 3.92 7.39 19.50
CA LEU A 180 4.32 8.34 18.45
C LEU A 180 5.26 9.42 19.02
N SER A 181 6.28 9.80 18.25
CA SER A 181 7.10 10.98 18.52
C SER A 181 6.63 12.20 17.74
N SER A 182 7.17 13.37 18.07
CA SER A 182 6.97 14.61 17.29
C SER A 182 7.29 14.47 15.82
N ASP A 183 8.20 13.54 15.47
CA ASP A 183 8.63 13.36 14.09
C ASP A 183 7.64 12.50 13.29
N ASP A 184 6.85 11.66 13.96
CA ASP A 184 5.89 10.75 13.33
C ASP A 184 4.58 11.44 12.93
N VAL A 185 4.38 12.68 13.36
CA VAL A 185 3.16 13.45 13.12
C VAL A 185 3.51 14.89 12.72
N ASP A 186 2.57 15.61 12.12
CA ASP A 186 2.75 17.06 11.92
C ASP A 186 2.58 17.82 13.24
N GLU A 187 3.19 19.01 13.34
CA GLU A 187 3.23 19.84 14.56
C GLU A 187 1.84 20.10 15.14
N GLU A 188 0.85 20.37 14.30
CA GLU A 188 -0.55 20.57 14.74
C GLU A 188 -1.14 19.31 15.38
N LEU A 189 -0.86 18.12 14.84
CA LEU A 189 -1.32 16.86 15.42
C LEU A 189 -0.60 16.57 16.73
N TRP A 190 0.70 16.88 16.78
CA TRP A 190 1.50 16.75 18.01
C TRP A 190 0.94 17.64 19.13
N ARG A 191 0.50 18.85 18.82
CA ARG A 191 -0.19 19.73 19.76
C ARG A 191 -1.49 19.11 20.26
N VAL A 192 -2.31 18.53 19.39
CA VAL A 192 -3.54 17.83 19.81
C VAL A 192 -3.25 16.62 20.72
N ILE A 193 -2.12 15.95 20.53
CA ILE A 193 -1.69 14.81 21.37
C ILE A 193 -1.20 15.29 22.75
N THR A 194 -0.39 16.35 22.77
CA THR A 194 0.38 16.78 23.96
C THR A 194 -0.35 17.82 24.81
N GLU A 195 -1.12 18.72 24.20
CA GLU A 195 -1.92 19.69 24.92
C GLU A 195 -3.15 18.98 25.51
N ASN A 196 -3.21 18.94 26.85
CA ASN A 196 -4.47 18.57 27.51
C ASN A 196 -5.50 19.66 27.17
N PRO A 197 -6.69 19.30 26.65
CA PRO A 197 -7.71 20.29 26.34
C PRO A 197 -8.06 21.03 27.64
N GLY A 198 -7.77 22.33 27.70
CA GLY A 198 -8.16 23.16 28.84
C GLY A 198 -9.67 23.09 29.03
N TRP A 199 -10.15 23.21 30.27
CA TRP A 199 -11.59 23.17 30.59
C TRP A 199 -12.43 24.13 29.73
N SER A 200 -11.85 25.26 29.33
CA SER A 200 -12.44 26.19 28.37
C SER A 200 -12.69 25.58 26.99
N SER A 201 -11.76 24.80 26.44
CA SER A 201 -11.90 24.15 25.12
C SER A 201 -12.93 23.02 25.10
N VAL A 202 -13.22 22.42 26.26
CA VAL A 202 -14.22 21.35 26.43
C VAL A 202 -15.63 21.92 26.62
N LEU A 203 -15.75 23.01 27.39
CA LEU A 203 -17.03 23.67 27.68
C LEU A 203 -17.44 24.69 26.61
N TRP A 204 -16.46 25.35 26.02
CA TRP A 204 -16.62 26.30 24.94
C TRP A 204 -15.80 25.73 23.79
N SER A 205 -16.43 24.87 22.98
CA SER A 205 -15.92 24.49 21.66
C SER A 205 -15.41 25.77 21.03
N HIS A 206 -14.08 25.91 20.90
CA HIS A 206 -13.49 27.15 20.43
C HIS A 206 -14.25 27.55 19.17
N LYS A 207 -14.75 28.78 19.15
CA LYS A 207 -15.18 29.47 17.94
C LYS A 207 -13.95 29.76 17.06
N ASP A 208 -13.03 28.80 16.94
CA ASP A 208 -12.07 28.80 15.86
C ASP A 208 -12.90 28.37 14.66
N THR A 209 -13.40 29.39 13.98
CA THR A 209 -14.16 29.35 12.72
C THR A 209 -13.36 28.77 11.55
N ASP A 210 -12.22 28.12 11.78
CA ASP A 210 -11.34 27.65 10.72
C ASP A 210 -11.47 26.13 10.55
N THR A 211 -12.27 25.81 9.52
CA THR A 211 -12.11 24.70 8.56
C THR A 211 -11.58 23.40 9.15
N ALA A 212 -12.41 22.35 9.16
CA ALA A 212 -12.01 21.08 9.75
C ALA A 212 -10.74 20.53 9.10
N LYS A 213 -9.65 20.52 9.89
CA LYS A 213 -8.30 20.29 9.39
C LYS A 213 -7.99 18.80 9.23
N ARG A 214 -7.14 18.50 8.25
CA ARG A 214 -6.54 17.17 8.09
C ARG A 214 -5.15 17.14 8.71
N TYR A 215 -4.97 16.18 9.59
CA TYR A 215 -3.72 15.98 10.32
C TYR A 215 -2.88 14.90 9.64
N ARG A 216 -1.55 15.05 9.63
CA ARG A 216 -0.68 14.06 8.99
C ARG A 216 -0.03 13.12 9.99
N ILE A 217 0.07 11.85 9.62
CA ILE A 217 0.81 10.82 10.34
C ILE A 217 1.74 10.08 9.37
N ARG A 218 2.96 9.79 9.81
CA ARG A 218 4.02 9.13 9.05
C ARG A 218 4.38 7.79 9.70
N PRO A 219 3.69 6.68 9.35
CA PRO A 219 4.04 5.36 9.85
C PRO A 219 5.45 4.95 9.44
N ARG A 220 6.14 4.23 10.32
CA ARG A 220 7.52 3.73 10.10
C ARG A 220 7.58 2.33 9.49
N ASP A 221 6.50 1.57 9.60
CA ASP A 221 6.40 0.21 9.07
C ASP A 221 4.93 -0.15 8.75
N ALA A 222 4.74 -1.28 8.09
CA ALA A 222 3.41 -1.77 7.72
C ALA A 222 2.52 -2.14 8.93
N GLN A 223 3.12 -2.48 10.09
CA GLN A 223 2.35 -2.83 11.29
C GLN A 223 1.76 -1.57 11.94
N GLN A 224 2.54 -0.49 12.02
CA GLN A 224 2.07 0.81 12.47
C GLN A 224 0.93 1.30 11.58
N LEU A 225 1.08 1.21 10.25
CA LEU A 225 0.01 1.56 9.32
C LEU A 225 -1.26 0.72 9.56
N ALA A 226 -1.12 -0.59 9.77
CA ALA A 226 -2.25 -1.47 10.08
C ALA A 226 -3.00 -1.04 11.35
N VAL A 227 -2.28 -0.64 12.40
CA VAL A 227 -2.87 -0.10 13.64
C VAL A 227 -3.57 1.23 13.40
N VAL A 228 -2.95 2.13 12.61
CA VAL A 228 -3.57 3.40 12.20
C VAL A 228 -4.91 3.16 11.53
N MET A 229 -4.95 2.32 10.49
CA MET A 229 -6.18 2.02 9.75
C MET A 229 -7.26 1.42 10.67
N LYS A 230 -6.87 0.43 11.49
CA LYS A 230 -7.76 -0.24 12.45
C LYS A 230 -8.41 0.73 13.44
N LEU A 231 -7.63 1.64 14.02
CA LEU A 231 -8.14 2.60 14.98
C LEU A 231 -9.00 3.65 14.29
N CYS A 232 -8.60 4.15 13.12
CA CYS A 232 -9.42 5.08 12.36
C CYS A 232 -10.78 4.48 12.00
N GLN A 233 -10.82 3.21 11.56
CA GLN A 233 -12.06 2.49 11.30
C GLN A 233 -12.91 2.31 12.57
N LEU A 234 -12.28 2.00 13.70
CA LEU A 234 -12.96 1.85 15.00
C LEU A 234 -13.67 3.15 15.44
N TYR A 235 -13.02 4.30 15.24
CA TYR A 235 -13.55 5.62 15.61
C TYR A 235 -14.28 6.33 14.46
N ARG A 236 -14.37 5.70 13.28
CA ARG A 236 -14.94 6.27 12.04
C ARG A 236 -14.27 7.57 11.59
N VAL A 237 -12.98 7.71 11.88
CA VAL A 237 -12.18 8.85 11.41
C VAL A 237 -11.83 8.62 9.93
N PRO A 238 -12.12 9.57 9.03
CA PRO A 238 -11.76 9.43 7.63
C PRO A 238 -10.23 9.47 7.47
N VAL A 239 -9.71 8.56 6.64
CA VAL A 239 -8.29 8.44 6.35
C VAL A 239 -8.05 8.68 4.87
N GLN A 240 -7.05 9.48 4.57
CA GLN A 240 -6.46 9.65 3.25
C GLN A 240 -5.06 9.07 3.27
N VAL A 241 -4.65 8.41 2.19
CA VAL A 241 -3.30 7.85 2.07
C VAL A 241 -2.58 8.44 0.87
N GLY A 242 -1.36 8.93 1.11
CA GLY A 242 -0.51 9.56 0.10
C GLY A 242 -0.88 11.01 -0.18
N VAL A 243 -0.54 11.48 -1.39
CA VAL A 243 -0.69 12.88 -1.81
C VAL A 243 -2.18 13.29 -1.80
N PRO A 244 -2.52 14.49 -1.29
CA PRO A 244 -3.87 15.01 -1.35
C PRO A 244 -4.38 15.05 -2.81
N PHE A 245 -5.48 14.36 -3.09
CA PHE A 245 -6.18 14.41 -4.37
C PHE A 245 -7.23 15.52 -4.31
N ASP A 246 -7.37 16.31 -5.39
CA ASP A 246 -8.25 17.49 -5.53
C ASP A 246 -9.77 17.23 -5.35
N GLY A 247 -10.18 16.00 -5.03
CA GLY A 247 -11.58 15.60 -4.88
C GLY A 247 -12.11 15.53 -3.45
N TYR A 248 -11.29 15.77 -2.42
CA TYR A 248 -11.75 15.66 -1.03
C TYR A 248 -12.04 17.02 -0.40
N LYS A 249 -13.21 17.11 0.25
CA LYS A 249 -13.61 18.31 0.99
C LYS A 249 -12.60 18.58 2.11
N THR A 250 -12.01 19.77 2.08
CA THR A 250 -11.14 20.36 3.12
C THR A 250 -11.88 20.64 4.43
N ASP A 251 -13.18 20.34 4.49
CA ASP A 251 -14.05 20.72 5.59
C ASP A 251 -14.38 19.53 6.49
N GLN A 252 -13.49 18.52 6.58
CA GLN A 252 -13.67 17.36 7.47
C GLN A 252 -12.42 17.04 8.28
N TYR A 253 -12.61 16.73 9.57
CA TYR A 253 -11.52 16.23 10.41
C TYR A 253 -11.10 14.86 9.91
N GLY A 254 -9.81 14.64 9.75
CA GLY A 254 -9.31 13.38 9.22
C GLY A 254 -7.81 13.22 9.37
N LEU A 255 -7.33 12.04 9.02
CA LEU A 255 -5.91 11.71 9.01
C LEU A 255 -5.42 11.53 7.58
N THR A 256 -4.32 12.18 7.25
CA THR A 256 -3.52 11.93 6.05
C THR A 256 -2.34 11.07 6.45
N VAL A 257 -2.30 9.85 5.96
CA VAL A 257 -1.17 8.92 6.11
C VAL A 257 -0.17 9.23 5.01
N ASP A 258 0.99 9.73 5.42
CA ASP A 258 2.14 9.98 4.56
C ASP A 258 3.06 8.76 4.59
N LEU A 259 3.21 8.11 3.43
CA LEU A 259 3.99 6.88 3.27
C LEU A 259 5.48 7.15 3.07
N GLY A 260 5.93 8.41 3.04
CA GLY A 260 7.31 8.76 2.71
C GLY A 260 8.38 8.18 3.65
N ARG A 261 8.00 7.69 4.85
CA ARG A 261 8.92 6.98 5.77
C ARG A 261 9.04 5.49 5.53
N LEU A 262 8.23 4.94 4.63
CA LEU A 262 8.29 3.54 4.20
C LEU A 262 9.28 3.44 3.03
N ASP A 263 10.55 3.75 3.29
CA ASP A 263 11.60 3.94 2.30
C ASP A 263 12.68 2.84 2.30
N ARG A 264 12.49 1.76 3.07
CA ARG A 264 13.54 0.77 3.30
C ARG A 264 13.54 -0.33 2.25
N ILE A 265 14.75 -0.82 1.98
CA ILE A 265 14.96 -2.11 1.30
C ILE A 265 15.06 -3.18 2.38
N LEU A 266 14.11 -4.11 2.36
CA LEU A 266 13.92 -5.12 3.40
C LEU A 266 14.77 -6.36 3.13
N ALA A 267 14.81 -6.80 1.87
CA ALA A 267 15.57 -7.98 1.46
C ALA A 267 15.94 -7.91 -0.02
N TYR A 268 17.00 -8.62 -0.40
CA TYR A 268 17.37 -8.83 -1.80
C TYR A 268 17.85 -10.25 -2.02
N ASN A 269 17.35 -10.88 -3.07
CA ASN A 269 17.73 -12.22 -3.50
C ASN A 269 18.59 -12.13 -4.76
N GLU A 270 19.87 -12.42 -4.60
CA GLU A 270 20.87 -12.41 -5.69
C GLU A 270 20.57 -13.40 -6.80
N ARG A 271 19.95 -14.55 -6.49
CA ARG A 271 19.73 -15.61 -7.48
C ARG A 271 18.57 -15.30 -8.42
N THR A 272 17.54 -14.64 -7.90
CA THR A 272 16.33 -14.30 -8.65
C THR A 272 16.28 -12.83 -9.05
N HIS A 273 17.31 -12.06 -8.66
CA HIS A 273 17.34 -10.60 -8.77
C HIS A 273 16.06 -9.94 -8.23
N THR A 274 15.47 -10.48 -7.15
CA THR A 274 14.26 -9.88 -6.57
C THR A 274 14.61 -9.03 -5.36
N VAL A 275 14.02 -7.84 -5.29
CA VAL A 275 14.10 -6.95 -4.15
C VAL A 275 12.76 -6.92 -3.43
N THR A 276 12.77 -7.07 -2.12
CA THR A 276 11.63 -6.79 -1.26
C THR A 276 11.88 -5.43 -0.61
N CYS A 277 10.99 -4.48 -0.86
CA CYS A 277 11.15 -3.11 -0.40
C CYS A 277 9.82 -2.53 0.08
N GLU A 278 9.89 -1.44 0.79
CA GLU A 278 8.76 -0.61 1.15
C GLU A 278 8.34 0.29 -0.02
N CYS A 279 7.14 0.85 0.04
CA CYS A 279 6.51 1.51 -1.11
C CYS A 279 7.18 2.82 -1.57
N SER A 280 7.92 3.50 -0.69
CA SER A 280 8.68 4.72 -1.00
C SER A 280 10.19 4.49 -1.08
N ALA A 281 10.65 3.24 -1.15
CA ALA A 281 12.07 2.92 -1.19
C ALA A 281 12.75 3.33 -2.50
N ASP A 282 14.00 3.82 -2.41
CA ASP A 282 14.83 4.13 -3.58
C ASP A 282 15.45 2.84 -4.18
N VAL A 283 14.60 2.10 -4.89
CA VAL A 283 14.98 0.88 -5.61
C VAL A 283 15.92 1.20 -6.78
N GLY A 284 15.82 2.40 -7.36
CA GLY A 284 16.62 2.81 -8.51
C GLY A 284 18.11 2.88 -8.16
N SER A 285 18.47 3.66 -7.14
CA SER A 285 19.86 3.76 -6.68
C SER A 285 20.41 2.41 -6.23
N PHE A 286 19.59 1.59 -5.57
CA PHE A 286 19.98 0.26 -5.13
C PHE A 286 20.27 -0.68 -6.31
N ALA A 287 19.40 -0.73 -7.31
CA ALA A 287 19.60 -1.54 -8.51
C ALA A 287 20.86 -1.12 -9.28
N ASN A 288 21.07 0.20 -9.44
CA ASN A 288 22.25 0.77 -10.09
C ASN A 288 23.55 0.36 -9.38
N SER A 289 23.58 0.39 -8.05
CA SER A 289 24.76 -0.04 -7.26
C SER A 289 25.15 -1.51 -7.48
N ARG A 290 24.22 -2.32 -8.01
CA ARG A 290 24.38 -3.75 -8.29
C ARG A 290 24.53 -4.06 -9.77
N GLY A 291 24.60 -3.03 -10.63
CA GLY A 291 24.66 -3.20 -12.09
C GLY A 291 23.38 -3.80 -12.69
N LEU A 292 22.23 -3.57 -12.04
CA LEU A 292 20.91 -4.00 -12.51
C LEU A 292 20.14 -2.80 -13.04
N SER A 293 19.22 -3.06 -13.97
CA SER A 293 18.32 -2.06 -14.52
C SER A 293 17.45 -1.47 -13.40
N ALA A 294 17.51 -0.16 -13.26
CA ALA A 294 16.79 0.60 -12.26
C ALA A 294 15.43 1.07 -12.76
N MET A 295 14.47 1.16 -11.83
CA MET A 295 13.30 2.03 -11.98
C MET A 295 13.76 3.50 -11.87
N ASN A 296 14.36 4.04 -12.92
CA ASN A 296 14.82 5.43 -12.90
C ASN A 296 13.62 6.38 -12.74
N GLY A 297 13.63 7.14 -11.63
CA GLY A 297 12.63 8.17 -11.34
C GLY A 297 11.22 7.68 -10.97
N ALA A 298 10.96 6.37 -10.86
CA ALA A 298 9.67 5.84 -10.39
C ALA A 298 9.80 5.26 -8.98
N GLN A 299 8.89 5.63 -8.09
CA GLN A 299 8.80 4.96 -6.80
C GLN A 299 8.14 3.58 -6.97
N PRO A 300 8.46 2.59 -6.11
CA PRO A 300 7.74 1.32 -6.08
C PRO A 300 6.22 1.49 -6.02
N LEU A 301 5.76 2.48 -5.25
CA LEU A 301 4.35 2.83 -5.16
C LEU A 301 3.72 3.17 -6.53
N ASP A 302 4.44 3.86 -7.42
CA ASP A 302 3.93 4.20 -8.76
C ASP A 302 3.73 2.95 -9.62
N LEU A 303 4.60 1.95 -9.46
CA LEU A 303 4.44 0.64 -10.09
C LEU A 303 3.18 -0.06 -9.58
N ALA A 304 2.97 -0.10 -8.26
CA ALA A 304 1.76 -0.67 -7.66
C ALA A 304 0.48 0.07 -8.10
N LEU A 305 0.52 1.40 -8.14
CA LEU A 305 -0.63 2.21 -8.52
C LEU A 305 -0.97 2.05 -10.00
N SER A 306 0.03 1.97 -10.88
CA SER A 306 -0.19 1.70 -12.31
C SER A 306 -0.70 0.29 -12.54
N TRP A 307 -0.27 -0.69 -11.73
CA TRP A 307 -0.86 -2.03 -11.68
C TRP A 307 -2.35 -2.02 -11.34
N LEU A 308 -2.74 -1.17 -10.39
CA LEU A 308 -4.13 -0.97 -10.01
C LEU A 308 -4.90 -0.14 -11.04
N GLY A 309 -4.27 0.30 -12.14
CA GLY A 309 -4.89 1.11 -13.18
C GLY A 309 -5.15 2.56 -12.75
N LEU A 310 -4.45 3.07 -11.72
CA LEU A 310 -4.74 4.35 -11.09
C LEU A 310 -3.80 5.49 -11.49
N ALA A 311 -2.57 5.21 -11.91
CA ALA A 311 -1.56 6.24 -12.17
C ALA A 311 -1.24 6.42 -13.66
N ALA A 312 -1.16 5.34 -14.44
CA ALA A 312 -0.99 5.41 -15.89
C ALA A 312 -1.60 4.19 -16.59
N PRO A 313 -2.33 4.34 -17.70
CA PRO A 313 -2.64 3.20 -18.57
C PRO A 313 -1.34 2.64 -19.16
N GLY A 314 -1.28 1.36 -19.52
CA GLY A 314 -0.12 0.75 -20.21
C GLY A 314 0.48 -0.44 -19.47
N ASP A 315 1.52 -1.05 -20.06
CA ASP A 315 2.21 -2.23 -19.53
C ASP A 315 3.53 -1.91 -18.81
N THR A 316 3.90 -0.64 -18.75
CA THR A 316 5.18 -0.16 -18.19
C THR A 316 5.00 1.14 -17.39
N VAL A 317 5.81 1.35 -16.36
CA VAL A 317 5.93 2.62 -15.60
C VAL A 317 7.36 3.10 -15.71
N ASN A 318 7.59 4.28 -16.28
CA ASN A 318 8.93 4.82 -16.55
C ASN A 318 9.85 3.80 -17.27
N GLY A 319 9.29 3.11 -18.27
CA GLY A 319 9.98 2.05 -19.02
C GLY A 319 10.12 0.72 -18.28
N TYR A 320 9.75 0.66 -17.00
CA TYR A 320 9.83 -0.56 -16.20
C TYR A 320 8.59 -1.43 -16.38
N PRO A 321 8.72 -2.71 -16.75
CA PRO A 321 7.56 -3.55 -17.02
C PRO A 321 6.75 -3.78 -15.75
N LEU A 322 5.43 -3.60 -15.86
CA LEU A 322 4.49 -3.93 -14.80
C LEU A 322 4.74 -5.38 -14.35
N ALA A 323 4.96 -6.31 -15.28
CA ALA A 323 5.20 -7.73 -14.98
C ALA A 323 6.29 -8.02 -13.94
N SER A 324 7.22 -7.07 -13.68
CA SER A 324 8.26 -7.19 -12.68
C SER A 324 7.76 -7.18 -11.24
N LEU A 325 6.59 -6.60 -10.94
CA LEU A 325 6.00 -6.71 -9.60
C LEU A 325 5.48 -8.14 -9.39
N LYS A 326 6.03 -8.88 -8.42
CA LYS A 326 5.61 -10.26 -8.14
C LYS A 326 4.47 -10.33 -7.15
N SER A 327 4.63 -9.60 -6.05
CA SER A 327 3.68 -9.59 -4.95
C SER A 327 3.69 -8.23 -4.25
N ALA A 328 2.60 -7.88 -3.58
CA ALA A 328 2.53 -6.69 -2.75
C ALA A 328 1.79 -6.98 -1.45
N LYS A 329 2.31 -6.48 -0.34
CA LYS A 329 1.62 -6.51 0.95
C LYS A 329 0.71 -5.29 1.05
N VAL A 330 -0.54 -5.58 1.37
CA VAL A 330 -1.63 -4.63 1.36
C VAL A 330 -2.24 -4.54 2.75
N VAL A 331 -2.53 -3.32 3.19
CA VAL A 331 -3.25 -3.00 4.42
C VAL A 331 -4.64 -2.51 4.06
N LEU A 332 -5.68 -3.15 4.59
CA LEU A 332 -7.08 -2.74 4.41
C LEU A 332 -7.51 -1.70 5.45
N ALA A 333 -8.69 -1.10 5.22
CA ALA A 333 -9.28 -0.13 6.13
C ALA A 333 -9.52 -0.66 7.55
N ASP A 334 -9.77 -1.96 7.73
CA ASP A 334 -9.92 -2.57 9.06
C ASP A 334 -8.57 -2.90 9.75
N GLY A 335 -7.45 -2.59 9.09
CA GLY A 335 -6.09 -2.88 9.53
C GLY A 335 -5.68 -4.34 9.29
N THR A 336 -6.46 -5.12 8.54
CA THR A 336 -5.99 -6.45 8.12
C THR A 336 -4.89 -6.30 7.08
N THR A 337 -3.85 -7.12 7.21
CA THR A 337 -2.71 -7.16 6.30
C THR A 337 -2.68 -8.49 5.58
N PHE A 338 -2.50 -8.48 4.26
CA PHE A 338 -2.28 -9.70 3.50
C PHE A 338 -1.34 -9.45 2.33
N THR A 339 -0.68 -10.52 1.88
CA THR A 339 0.15 -10.47 0.67
C THR A 339 -0.72 -10.83 -0.53
N ALA A 340 -0.82 -9.93 -1.48
CA ALA A 340 -1.59 -10.07 -2.69
C ALA A 340 -0.68 -10.47 -3.85
N SER A 341 -1.09 -11.50 -4.59
CA SER A 341 -0.52 -11.82 -5.91
C SER A 341 -1.03 -10.85 -6.97
N ARG A 342 -0.48 -10.93 -8.18
CA ARG A 342 -0.96 -10.19 -9.36
C ARG A 342 -2.44 -10.34 -9.64
N GLU A 343 -2.95 -11.56 -9.61
CA GLU A 343 -4.36 -11.85 -9.85
C GLU A 343 -5.23 -11.21 -8.76
N THR A 344 -4.76 -11.25 -7.52
CA THR A 344 -5.46 -10.69 -6.36
C THR A 344 -5.50 -9.16 -6.44
N LEU A 345 -4.39 -8.51 -6.78
CA LEU A 345 -4.31 -7.06 -6.95
C LEU A 345 -5.18 -6.56 -8.10
N ARG A 346 -5.28 -7.31 -9.21
CA ARG A 346 -6.18 -6.98 -10.32
C ARG A 346 -7.65 -6.95 -9.91
N ILE A 347 -8.06 -7.77 -8.94
CA ILE A 347 -9.42 -7.73 -8.38
C ILE A 347 -9.63 -6.45 -7.56
N LEU A 348 -8.56 -5.91 -6.95
CA LEU A 348 -8.60 -4.68 -6.15
C LEU A 348 -8.45 -3.41 -6.99
N ALA A 349 -7.93 -3.51 -8.22
CA ALA A 349 -7.73 -2.38 -9.14
C ALA A 349 -8.96 -1.45 -9.28
N PRO A 350 -10.19 -1.96 -9.49
CA PRO A 350 -11.38 -1.09 -9.61
C PRO A 350 -11.72 -0.32 -8.33
N LEU A 351 -11.25 -0.79 -7.17
CA LEU A 351 -11.51 -0.16 -5.88
C LEU A 351 -10.58 1.02 -5.61
N GLY A 352 -9.50 1.13 -6.39
CA GLY A 352 -8.53 2.21 -6.32
C GLY A 352 -7.88 2.42 -4.95
N ARG A 353 -7.38 3.64 -4.70
CA ARG A 353 -6.78 4.04 -3.41
C ARG A 353 -7.78 4.06 -2.24
N ARG A 354 -9.06 3.75 -2.48
CA ARG A 354 -10.15 3.92 -1.48
C ARG A 354 -10.28 2.74 -0.54
N PHE A 355 -9.76 1.57 -0.91
CA PHE A 355 -10.01 0.33 -0.17
C PHE A 355 -8.78 -0.25 0.51
N ALA A 356 -7.60 0.00 -0.07
CA ALA A 356 -6.40 -0.72 0.31
C ALA A 356 -5.14 0.13 0.08
N THR A 357 -4.16 -0.01 0.97
CA THR A 357 -2.87 0.68 0.90
C THR A 357 -1.76 -0.32 0.69
N VAL A 358 -0.95 -0.12 -0.35
CA VAL A 358 0.24 -0.94 -0.62
C VAL A 358 1.40 -0.42 0.23
N CYS A 359 2.05 -1.31 0.97
CA CYS A 359 3.09 -0.94 1.94
C CYS A 359 4.45 -1.57 1.62
N GLU A 360 4.45 -2.86 1.27
CA GLU A 360 5.66 -3.60 0.92
C GLU A 360 5.44 -4.26 -0.44
N MET A 361 6.50 -4.41 -1.22
CA MET A 361 6.45 -4.89 -2.59
C MET A 361 7.64 -5.80 -2.87
N GLU A 362 7.41 -6.83 -3.67
CA GLU A 362 8.47 -7.69 -4.19
C GLU A 362 8.61 -7.45 -5.69
N ILE A 363 9.72 -6.85 -6.09
CA ILE A 363 9.99 -6.42 -7.45
C ILE A 363 11.14 -7.26 -8.02
N ALA A 364 10.94 -7.85 -9.19
CA ALA A 364 11.99 -8.45 -9.99
C ALA A 364 12.81 -7.34 -10.65
N LEU A 365 14.11 -7.33 -10.41
CA LEU A 365 15.09 -6.49 -11.09
C LEU A 365 15.59 -7.19 -12.34
N GLU A 366 15.65 -6.45 -13.44
CA GLU A 366 16.22 -6.96 -14.69
C GLU A 366 17.73 -6.65 -14.71
N PRO A 367 18.57 -7.55 -15.26
CA PRO A 367 19.96 -7.20 -15.54
C PRO A 367 20.00 -6.01 -16.49
N HIS A 368 21.00 -5.14 -16.35
CA HIS A 368 21.17 -4.03 -17.28
C HIS A 368 21.25 -4.56 -18.71
N THR A 369 20.29 -4.15 -19.53
CA THR A 369 20.39 -4.28 -20.97
C THR A 369 21.41 -3.26 -21.46
N ASP A 370 22.22 -3.67 -22.44
CA ASP A 370 23.26 -2.85 -23.06
C ASP A 370 22.55 -1.83 -24.00
N GLU A 371 21.77 -0.93 -23.42
CA GLU A 371 20.92 0.01 -24.13
C GLU A 371 21.72 1.22 -24.63
N CYS A 372 21.27 1.77 -25.75
CA CYS A 372 21.79 2.99 -26.35
C CYS A 372 20.60 3.91 -26.66
N LEU A 373 20.79 5.21 -26.47
CA LEU A 373 19.91 6.22 -27.05
C LEU A 373 20.42 6.53 -28.44
N VAL A 374 19.55 6.46 -29.44
CA VAL A 374 19.83 7.00 -30.76
C VAL A 374 19.01 8.26 -30.92
N VAL A 375 19.71 9.38 -31.06
CA VAL A 375 19.14 10.71 -31.24
C VAL A 375 19.18 11.03 -32.72
N PHE A 376 18.05 11.47 -33.27
CA PHE A 376 17.91 11.85 -34.67
C PHE A 376 17.43 13.29 -34.76
N GLN A 377 17.99 14.05 -35.68
CA GLN A 377 17.33 15.26 -36.15
C GLN A 377 16.41 14.84 -37.29
N THR A 378 15.20 15.39 -37.32
CA THR A 378 14.28 15.20 -38.43
C THR A 378 13.55 16.49 -38.74
N ARG A 379 13.21 16.65 -40.02
CA ARG A 379 12.24 17.66 -40.49
C ARG A 379 10.85 17.07 -40.69
N ASN A 380 10.73 15.75 -40.67
CA ASN A 380 9.49 15.03 -40.94
C ASN A 380 9.23 13.98 -39.85
N VAL A 381 8.16 14.18 -39.10
CA VAL A 381 7.72 13.29 -38.01
C VAL A 381 7.34 11.91 -38.55
N ASP A 382 6.80 11.82 -39.76
CA ASP A 382 6.37 10.55 -40.36
C ASP A 382 7.53 9.57 -40.52
N ARG A 383 8.73 10.07 -40.83
CA ARG A 383 9.95 9.25 -40.94
C ARG A 383 10.42 8.72 -39.60
N LEU A 384 10.22 9.49 -38.53
CA LEU A 384 10.52 9.00 -37.18
C LEU A 384 9.54 7.91 -36.76
N VAL A 385 8.27 8.03 -37.13
CA VAL A 385 7.26 6.99 -36.89
C VAL A 385 7.63 5.73 -37.66
N GLU A 386 8.01 5.84 -38.94
CA GLU A 386 8.48 4.70 -39.74
C GLU A 386 9.71 4.01 -39.11
N LEU A 387 10.66 4.79 -38.60
CA LEU A 387 11.83 4.30 -37.85
C LEU A 387 11.42 3.57 -36.56
N ALA A 388 10.48 4.13 -35.81
CA ALA A 388 9.99 3.54 -34.56
C ALA A 388 9.26 2.22 -34.82
N ASP A 389 8.39 2.20 -35.83
CA ASP A 389 7.62 1.02 -36.24
C ASP A 389 8.55 -0.10 -36.72
N HIS A 390 9.61 0.23 -37.46
CA HIS A 390 10.57 -0.76 -37.92
C HIS A 390 11.30 -1.48 -36.78
N VAL A 391 11.57 -0.77 -35.68
CA VAL A 391 12.33 -1.29 -34.54
C VAL A 391 11.40 -1.84 -33.47
N ALA A 392 10.08 -1.61 -33.59
CA ALA A 392 9.09 -1.90 -32.57
C ALA A 392 9.50 -1.37 -31.19
N SER A 393 10.15 -0.19 -31.15
CA SER A 393 10.66 0.44 -29.94
C SER A 393 9.90 1.74 -29.64
N PRO A 394 9.62 2.06 -28.37
CA PRO A 394 8.98 3.32 -28.00
C PRO A 394 9.82 4.52 -28.46
N LEU A 395 9.22 5.35 -29.31
CA LEU A 395 9.77 6.63 -29.74
C LEU A 395 9.36 7.72 -28.77
N THR A 396 10.36 8.44 -28.26
CA THR A 396 10.13 9.71 -27.57
C THR A 396 10.38 10.83 -28.56
N TYR A 397 9.31 11.48 -28.99
CA TYR A 397 9.38 12.63 -29.88
C TYR A 397 9.39 13.92 -29.06
N VAL A 398 10.38 14.76 -29.29
CA VAL A 398 10.46 16.08 -28.68
C VAL A 398 10.17 17.11 -29.76
N GLY A 399 8.93 17.60 -29.76
CA GLY A 399 8.50 18.64 -30.69
C GLY A 399 9.23 19.96 -30.45
N ASN A 400 9.21 20.82 -31.48
CA ASN A 400 9.88 22.13 -31.49
C ASN A 400 9.55 23.04 -30.29
N PHE A 401 8.39 22.86 -29.66
CA PHE A 401 7.97 23.65 -28.50
C PHE A 401 8.65 23.26 -27.18
N GLY A 402 9.04 21.99 -26.99
CA GLY A 402 9.66 21.51 -25.75
C GLY A 402 11.13 21.88 -25.60
N PHE A 403 11.80 22.21 -26.71
CA PHE A 403 13.19 22.64 -26.78
C PHE A 403 13.30 23.93 -27.60
N ALA A 404 12.55 24.97 -27.21
CA ALA A 404 12.57 26.26 -27.90
C ALA A 404 14.01 26.73 -28.21
N HIS A 405 14.97 26.48 -27.33
CA HIS A 405 16.34 26.93 -27.51
C HIS A 405 17.18 26.12 -28.54
N CYS A 406 16.92 24.81 -28.73
CA CYS A 406 17.59 24.02 -29.78
C CYS A 406 16.85 24.11 -31.11
N SER A 407 15.51 24.17 -31.04
CA SER A 407 14.63 24.38 -32.20
C SER A 407 14.86 25.75 -32.84
N LEU A 408 15.05 26.82 -32.06
CA LEU A 408 15.37 28.16 -32.58
C LEU A 408 16.70 28.24 -33.34
N GLN A 409 17.67 27.37 -33.04
CA GLN A 409 18.99 27.39 -33.69
C GLN A 409 19.11 26.44 -34.89
N THR A 410 18.30 25.38 -34.95
CA THR A 410 18.39 24.34 -35.99
C THR A 410 17.16 24.29 -36.90
N GLY A 411 15.99 24.74 -36.44
CA GLY A 411 14.72 24.62 -37.14
C GLY A 411 14.20 23.18 -37.25
N GLU A 412 14.83 22.23 -36.54
CA GLU A 412 14.60 20.80 -36.70
C GLU A 412 14.07 20.16 -35.40
N SER A 413 13.17 19.20 -35.57
CA SER A 413 12.66 18.39 -34.46
C SER A 413 13.66 17.31 -34.10
N VAL A 414 13.66 16.88 -32.83
CA VAL A 414 14.56 15.83 -32.35
C VAL A 414 13.74 14.61 -31.92
N GLY A 415 14.05 13.46 -32.51
CA GLY A 415 13.54 12.16 -32.10
C GLY A 415 14.58 11.43 -31.28
N VAL A 416 14.16 10.75 -30.20
CA VAL A 416 15.04 9.88 -29.43
C VAL A 416 14.43 8.49 -29.34
N LEU A 417 15.18 7.51 -29.80
CA LEU A 417 14.85 6.09 -29.68
C LEU A 417 15.76 5.45 -28.63
N LYS A 418 15.17 4.75 -27.68
CA LYS A 418 15.90 3.89 -26.76
C LYS A 418 15.93 2.48 -27.33
N VAL A 419 17.11 1.94 -27.63
CA VAL A 419 17.25 0.65 -28.32
C VAL A 419 18.41 -0.14 -27.74
N ASP A 420 18.35 -1.47 -27.86
CA ASP A 420 19.50 -2.31 -27.53
C ASP A 420 20.67 -1.99 -28.47
N ARG A 421 21.91 -2.11 -27.97
CA ARG A 421 23.13 -1.89 -28.77
C ARG A 421 23.18 -2.73 -30.05
N LYS A 422 22.61 -3.93 -30.02
CA LYS A 422 22.48 -4.80 -31.21
C LYS A 422 21.51 -4.20 -32.24
N GLN A 423 20.42 -3.60 -31.79
CA GLN A 423 19.42 -2.94 -32.63
C GLN A 423 19.90 -1.57 -33.12
N ALA A 424 20.70 -0.86 -32.33
CA ALA A 424 21.23 0.46 -32.66
C ALA A 424 21.90 0.50 -34.04
N GLN A 425 22.65 -0.55 -34.43
CA GLN A 425 23.25 -0.64 -35.75
C GLN A 425 22.22 -0.71 -36.88
N SER A 426 21.10 -1.42 -36.67
CA SER A 426 19.99 -1.49 -37.63
C SER A 426 19.31 -0.13 -37.77
N VAL A 427 19.02 0.53 -36.65
CA VAL A 427 18.38 1.85 -36.65
C VAL A 427 19.26 2.89 -37.33
N VAL A 428 20.56 2.90 -37.02
CA VAL A 428 21.56 3.76 -37.69
C VAL A 428 21.60 3.52 -39.19
N LYS A 429 21.58 2.25 -39.62
CA LYS A 429 21.58 1.91 -41.04
C LYS A 429 20.32 2.39 -41.75
N MET A 430 19.16 2.31 -41.09
CA MET A 430 17.89 2.81 -41.62
C MET A 430 17.85 4.34 -41.67
N ALA A 431 18.28 5.03 -40.61
CA ALA A 431 18.34 6.49 -40.58
C ALA A 431 19.23 7.05 -41.71
N ARG A 432 20.38 6.40 -41.99
CA ARG A 432 21.22 6.74 -43.14
C ARG A 432 20.52 6.58 -44.49
N ARG A 433 19.63 5.59 -44.64
CA ARG A 433 18.85 5.39 -45.88
C ARG A 433 17.79 6.47 -46.05
N LEU A 434 17.21 6.94 -44.95
CA LEU A 434 16.23 8.03 -44.95
C LEU A 434 16.88 9.42 -45.09
N GLY A 435 18.21 9.49 -44.95
CA GLY A 435 18.98 10.73 -45.05
C GLY A 435 19.01 11.55 -43.75
N GLU A 436 18.69 10.94 -42.61
CA GLU A 436 18.63 11.62 -41.31
C GLU A 436 19.99 11.57 -40.59
N THR A 437 20.39 12.70 -39.99
CA THR A 437 21.58 12.77 -39.13
C THR A 437 21.27 12.14 -37.76
N HIS A 438 22.24 11.42 -37.20
CA HIS A 438 22.04 10.66 -35.97
C HIS A 438 23.28 10.64 -35.09
N VAL A 439 23.05 10.51 -33.78
CA VAL A 439 24.08 10.30 -32.76
C VAL A 439 23.65 9.10 -31.91
N VAL A 440 24.55 8.14 -31.75
CA VAL A 440 24.35 7.00 -30.84
C VAL A 440 25.07 7.30 -29.54
N VAL A 441 24.34 7.28 -28.43
CA VAL A 441 24.86 7.53 -27.09
C VAL A 441 24.62 6.29 -26.22
N PRO A 442 25.67 5.63 -25.69
CA PRO A 442 25.50 4.51 -24.77
C PRO A 442 24.77 4.97 -23.48
N VAL A 443 23.78 4.21 -23.01
CA VAL A 443 23.02 4.60 -21.79
C VAL A 443 23.89 4.54 -20.53
N CYS A 444 24.85 3.62 -20.48
CA CYS A 444 25.81 3.50 -19.38
C CYS A 444 26.73 4.72 -19.20
N GLU A 445 26.83 5.60 -20.21
CA GLU A 445 27.61 6.85 -20.13
C GLU A 445 26.77 8.04 -19.62
N LEU A 446 25.46 7.84 -19.41
CA LEU A 446 24.50 8.90 -19.02
C LEU A 446 24.33 9.08 -17.51
N HIS A 447 25.05 8.31 -16.69
CA HIS A 447 24.84 8.32 -15.25
C HIS A 447 25.19 9.68 -14.61
N PRO A 448 24.33 10.20 -13.72
CA PRO A 448 24.66 11.37 -12.92
C PRO A 448 25.76 11.00 -11.94
N ARG A 449 27.01 11.45 -12.20
CA ARG A 449 28.06 11.45 -11.16
C ARG A 449 27.84 12.62 -10.21
N ALA A 450 28.11 12.41 -8.93
CA ALA A 450 28.15 13.51 -7.97
C ALA A 450 29.18 14.56 -8.43
N PRO A 451 28.89 15.87 -8.29
CA PRO A 451 29.78 16.93 -8.77
C PRO A 451 31.19 16.87 -8.17
N SER A 452 31.38 16.20 -7.03
CA SER A 452 32.66 15.97 -6.37
C SER A 452 33.58 14.95 -7.07
N GLU A 453 33.08 14.14 -8.00
CA GLU A 453 33.86 13.08 -8.67
C GLU A 453 34.46 13.49 -10.02
N VAL A 454 34.32 14.77 -10.39
CA VAL A 454 34.79 15.31 -11.67
C VAL A 454 36.11 16.05 -11.46
N GLY A 455 37.22 15.36 -11.70
CA GLY A 455 38.54 16.01 -11.79
C GLY A 455 38.64 16.93 -13.01
N PRO A 456 39.42 18.03 -12.94
CA PRO A 456 39.42 19.11 -13.95
C PRO A 456 40.11 18.78 -15.29
N THR A 457 40.56 17.54 -15.55
CA THR A 457 41.56 17.28 -16.61
C THR A 457 41.22 16.22 -17.66
N THR A 458 40.01 15.69 -17.75
CA THR A 458 39.66 14.79 -18.87
C THR A 458 38.99 15.53 -20.02
N ASN A 459 39.80 15.92 -21.01
CA ASN A 459 39.36 16.37 -22.33
C ASN A 459 38.67 15.23 -23.12
N SER A 460 37.67 15.64 -23.92
CA SER A 460 37.12 14.95 -25.10
C SER A 460 36.27 13.66 -24.97
N VAL A 461 35.33 13.57 -24.01
CA VAL A 461 34.14 12.71 -24.16
C VAL A 461 32.91 13.46 -23.63
N ALA A 462 32.01 13.85 -24.53
CA ALA A 462 30.79 14.59 -24.20
C ALA A 462 29.82 13.69 -23.41
N LYS A 463 29.66 13.98 -22.11
CA LYS A 463 28.75 13.27 -21.21
C LYS A 463 27.35 13.88 -21.29
N LEU A 464 26.43 13.16 -21.89
CA LEU A 464 25.01 13.50 -21.99
C LEU A 464 24.35 13.12 -20.63
N VAL A 465 23.59 14.01 -20.01
CA VAL A 465 22.78 13.70 -18.82
C VAL A 465 21.34 13.92 -19.24
N VAL A 466 20.52 12.89 -19.09
CA VAL A 466 19.11 12.90 -19.50
C VAL A 466 18.28 13.09 -18.25
N SER A 467 17.38 14.09 -18.23
CA SER A 467 16.52 14.31 -17.06
C SER A 467 15.54 13.14 -16.87
N ASP A 468 15.13 12.91 -15.62
CA ASP A 468 14.29 11.76 -15.21
C ASP A 468 12.95 11.66 -15.96
N ASN A 469 12.50 12.75 -16.59
CA ASN A 469 11.27 12.78 -17.39
C ASN A 469 11.41 12.10 -18.77
N PHE A 470 12.63 11.88 -19.25
CA PHE A 470 12.88 11.33 -20.58
C PHE A 470 12.81 9.79 -20.63
N ALA A 471 12.95 9.12 -19.48
CA ALA A 471 12.87 7.65 -19.38
C ALA A 471 11.43 7.11 -19.52
N GLN A 472 10.44 7.99 -19.67
CA GLN A 472 9.02 7.65 -19.58
C GLN A 472 8.38 7.11 -20.87
N GLY A 473 9.12 7.06 -21.98
CA GLY A 473 8.78 6.25 -23.16
C GLY A 473 7.40 6.53 -23.78
N ARG A 474 6.84 7.71 -23.55
CA ARG A 474 5.56 8.15 -24.12
C ARG A 474 5.73 9.40 -24.94
N LEU A 475 5.00 9.46 -26.04
CA LEU A 475 4.79 10.66 -26.83
C LEU A 475 3.92 11.63 -26.01
N THR A 476 4.52 12.33 -25.06
CA THR A 476 3.92 13.53 -24.45
C THR A 476 4.42 14.73 -25.23
N GLU A 477 3.52 15.40 -25.96
CA GLU A 477 3.77 16.79 -26.32
C GLU A 477 4.10 17.54 -25.03
N LEU A 478 5.35 18.00 -24.87
CA LEU A 478 5.70 19.03 -23.90
C LEU A 478 5.14 20.37 -24.43
N GLY A 479 3.81 20.46 -24.40
CA GLY A 479 3.04 21.66 -24.67
C GLY A 479 2.77 22.38 -23.35
N GLY A 480 3.66 23.28 -22.97
CA GLY A 480 3.52 24.08 -21.77
C GLY A 480 4.26 25.41 -21.91
N ALA A 481 3.67 26.35 -22.62
CA ALA A 481 4.10 27.74 -22.58
C ALA A 481 3.82 28.28 -21.17
N GLY A 482 4.86 28.42 -20.34
CA GLY A 482 4.79 29.23 -19.12
C GLY A 482 5.36 28.57 -17.86
N VAL A 483 6.66 28.31 -17.82
CA VAL A 483 7.44 28.46 -16.58
C VAL A 483 8.80 29.05 -16.96
N LEU A 484 8.81 30.36 -17.15
CA LEU A 484 10.05 31.15 -17.10
C LEU A 484 10.41 31.36 -15.62
N LEU A 485 11.69 31.21 -15.33
CA LEU A 485 12.39 31.56 -14.07
C LEU A 485 12.37 30.49 -12.96
N ASN A 486 13.29 29.53 -13.03
CA ASN A 486 14.18 29.16 -11.92
C ASN A 486 15.36 28.32 -12.44
N GLU A 487 16.58 28.75 -12.13
CA GLU A 487 17.82 28.08 -12.54
C GLU A 487 18.03 26.81 -11.69
N GLY A 488 17.53 25.67 -12.18
CA GLY A 488 17.74 24.35 -11.61
C GLY A 488 18.80 23.52 -12.34
N PRO A 489 19.15 22.32 -11.80
CA PRO A 489 20.14 21.39 -12.37
C PRO A 489 19.83 20.92 -13.81
N GLU A 490 18.61 21.15 -14.30
CA GLU A 490 18.15 20.86 -15.65
C GLU A 490 18.90 21.63 -16.76
N TRP A 491 19.46 22.82 -16.44
CA TRP A 491 20.23 23.61 -17.41
C TRP A 491 21.56 22.98 -17.83
N ASP A 492 22.14 22.15 -16.95
CA ASP A 492 23.43 21.50 -17.21
C ASP A 492 23.29 20.34 -18.21
N ALA A 493 22.18 19.60 -18.15
CA ALA A 493 21.78 18.60 -19.14
C ALA A 493 21.59 19.21 -20.54
N VAL A 494 20.89 20.35 -20.62
CA VAL A 494 20.64 21.08 -21.88
C VAL A 494 21.95 21.60 -22.49
N ARG A 495 22.88 22.12 -21.68
CA ARG A 495 24.20 22.59 -22.17
C ARG A 495 25.04 21.46 -22.75
N ARG A 496 24.99 20.27 -22.12
CA ARG A 496 25.77 19.09 -22.56
C ARG A 496 25.16 18.42 -23.79
N LEU A 497 23.83 18.43 -23.93
CA LEU A 497 23.14 18.01 -25.16
C LEU A 497 23.52 18.90 -26.35
N LYS A 498 23.62 20.22 -26.14
CA LYS A 498 24.09 21.17 -27.16
C LYS A 498 25.52 20.85 -27.63
N LEU A 499 26.42 20.51 -26.71
CA LEU A 499 27.81 20.12 -27.02
C LEU A 499 27.92 18.79 -27.77
N ALA A 500 27.02 17.84 -27.52
CA ALA A 500 26.99 16.56 -28.23
C ALA A 500 26.44 16.67 -29.67
N ILE A 501 25.52 17.60 -29.92
CA ILE A 501 24.88 17.80 -31.23
C ILE A 501 25.78 18.63 -32.17
N ASP A 502 26.50 19.63 -31.68
CA ASP A 502 27.40 20.46 -32.49
C ASP A 502 28.58 21.01 -31.67
N PRO A 503 29.68 20.24 -31.49
CA PRO A 503 30.80 20.64 -30.63
C PRO A 503 31.56 21.88 -31.13
N ASN A 504 31.46 22.22 -32.42
CA ASN A 504 32.24 23.29 -33.05
C ASN A 504 31.53 24.65 -33.03
N LYS A 505 30.20 24.71 -32.85
CA LYS A 505 29.46 25.99 -32.85
C LYS A 505 29.55 26.79 -31.55
N VAL A 506 29.78 26.14 -30.41
CA VAL A 506 29.81 26.84 -29.10
C VAL A 506 31.21 27.40 -28.80
N LEU A 507 32.27 26.78 -29.33
CA LEU A 507 33.65 27.20 -29.08
C LEU A 507 34.07 28.47 -29.84
N ASN A 508 33.31 28.90 -30.86
CA ASN A 508 33.63 30.05 -31.71
C ASN A 508 32.72 31.28 -31.48
N ALA A 509 32.11 31.43 -30.29
CA ALA A 509 31.17 32.53 -30.02
C ALA A 509 31.84 33.91 -29.78
N SER A 510 33.15 34.05 -29.96
CA SER A 510 33.89 35.30 -29.65
C SER A 510 34.66 35.88 -30.85
N GLU A 511 33.99 36.14 -31.97
CA GLU A 511 34.50 37.09 -32.96
C GLU A 511 33.35 37.98 -33.46
N THR A 512 32.94 38.94 -32.63
CA THR A 512 32.14 40.09 -33.07
C THR A 512 33.09 41.17 -33.62
N LEU A 513 33.06 41.36 -34.93
CA LEU A 513 33.67 42.50 -35.64
C LEU A 513 33.01 43.81 -35.19
N VAL A 514 33.80 44.68 -34.56
CA VAL A 514 33.42 46.08 -34.24
C VAL A 514 33.61 46.93 -35.50
N THR A 515 32.53 47.37 -36.13
CA THR A 515 32.57 48.42 -37.15
C THR A 515 32.42 49.78 -36.46
N SER A 516 33.49 50.57 -36.42
CA SER A 516 33.47 51.97 -36.01
C SER A 516 32.92 52.85 -37.13
N SER A 517 31.79 53.52 -36.89
CA SER A 517 31.32 54.63 -37.73
C SER A 517 31.79 55.96 -37.14
N THR A 518 32.73 56.61 -37.81
CA THR A 518 33.00 58.05 -37.68
C THR A 518 32.14 58.81 -38.68
N GLN A 519 31.36 59.79 -38.20
CA GLN A 519 30.88 60.92 -38.99
C GLN A 519 31.53 62.20 -38.47
N PRO A 520 31.77 63.23 -39.32
CA PRO A 520 31.85 64.61 -38.86
C PRO A 520 30.47 65.16 -38.49
#